data_AF-A0A7V5F1L5-F1
#
_entry.id   AF-A0A7V5F1L5-F1
#
_cell.length_a   1.000
_cell.length_b   1.000
_cell.length_c   1.000
_cell.angle_alpha   90.00
_cell.angle_beta   90.00
_cell.angle_gamma   90.00
#
_symmetry.space_group_name_H-M   'P 1'
#
loop_
_entity.id
_entity.type
_entity.pdbx_description
1 polymer ?
#
loop_
_entity_poly.entity_id
_entity_poly.type
_entity_poly.pdbx_seq_one_letter_code
_entity_poly.pdbx_strand_id
1 'polypeptide(L)'
;MRIVPLTMLSALALAACSPEMPNSAAGVTERQAAGLPPAQAVTATSLDSDSPEAIAAATTAALGVAPQAGGAPLSAMGSGATTSEIAATPAGSAGLSDEQNFAAVSARESIESDAERLAQNRAHYQMIEPAALPPRPDGSGASIVAYALATTNAPGQPLYKRINLGGKARFERSCAKYGGDDRAQEVFLDSGGPQRDRYGMDPDGDGFACYWDPRPFRAARAAAPAAAPASAQ
;
A
#
# COMPACT_ATOMS: atom_id res chain seq x y z
N MET A 1 -7.93 40.73 -54.55
CA MET A 1 -8.74 40.58 -53.32
C MET A 1 -7.86 39.91 -52.27
N ARG A 2 -7.40 40.67 -51.27
CA ARG A 2 -6.54 40.19 -50.17
C ARG A 2 -7.44 40.00 -48.95
N ILE A 3 -7.56 38.78 -48.44
CA ILE A 3 -8.14 38.51 -47.13
C ILE A 3 -7.17 37.58 -46.39
N VAL A 4 -6.61 38.12 -45.32
CA VAL A 4 -5.62 37.57 -44.38
C VAL A 4 -6.39 36.92 -43.20
N PRO A 5 -5.84 35.90 -42.52
CA PRO A 5 -6.62 34.86 -41.87
C PRO A 5 -7.04 35.19 -40.43
N LEU A 6 -8.25 34.76 -40.08
CA LEU A 6 -8.82 34.75 -38.74
C LEU A 6 -8.34 33.48 -38.00
N THR A 7 -7.05 33.43 -37.64
CA THR A 7 -6.45 32.34 -36.85
C THR A 7 -5.71 32.91 -35.64
N MET A 8 -6.44 33.43 -34.65
CA MET A 8 -5.84 33.93 -33.40
C MET A 8 -6.88 33.97 -32.25
N LEU A 9 -7.70 32.92 -32.06
CA LEU A 9 -8.61 32.89 -30.89
C LEU A 9 -8.97 31.48 -30.40
N SER A 10 -8.00 30.58 -30.27
CA SER A 10 -8.27 29.22 -29.72
C SER A 10 -7.21 28.68 -28.75
N ALA A 11 -6.24 29.51 -28.34
CA ALA A 11 -5.10 29.06 -27.52
C ALA A 11 -5.20 29.43 -26.02
N LEU A 12 -6.40 29.67 -25.47
CA LEU A 12 -6.54 30.18 -24.09
C LEU A 12 -7.36 29.32 -23.12
N ALA A 13 -7.47 28.01 -23.32
CA ALA A 13 -8.34 27.15 -22.51
C ALA A 13 -7.71 25.84 -21.99
N LEU A 14 -6.38 25.79 -21.75
CA LEU A 14 -5.71 24.57 -21.26
C LEU A 14 -4.86 24.75 -19.98
N ALA A 15 -5.04 25.83 -19.21
CA ALA A 15 -4.21 26.11 -18.02
C ALA A 15 -5.01 26.16 -16.70
N ALA A 16 -6.04 25.31 -16.55
CA ALA A 16 -6.87 25.30 -15.34
C ALA A 16 -7.23 23.88 -14.90
N CYS A 17 -6.23 23.05 -14.58
CA CYS A 17 -6.41 21.85 -13.75
C CYS A 17 -5.06 21.33 -13.23
N SER A 18 -4.34 22.17 -12.48
CA SER A 18 -3.26 21.72 -11.60
C SER A 18 -3.63 22.17 -10.18
N PRO A 19 -4.18 21.31 -9.31
CA PRO A 19 -4.41 21.69 -7.92
C PRO A 19 -3.05 21.95 -7.25
N GLU A 20 -2.93 23.11 -6.61
CA GLU A 20 -1.73 23.49 -5.87
C GLU A 20 -1.66 22.63 -4.60
N MET A 21 -0.70 21.70 -4.55
CA MET A 21 -0.45 20.88 -3.38
C MET A 21 0.04 21.76 -2.23
N PRO A 22 -0.62 21.76 -1.05
CA PRO A 22 -0.16 22.53 0.10
C PRO A 22 1.24 22.05 0.49
N ASN A 23 2.20 22.98 0.54
CA ASN A 23 3.53 22.69 1.01
C ASN A 23 3.49 22.49 2.54
N SER A 24 3.42 21.24 3.01
CA SER A 24 3.44 20.90 4.44
C SER A 24 4.75 21.30 5.16
N ALA A 25 5.76 21.76 4.41
CA ALA A 25 7.00 22.32 4.96
C ALA A 25 6.99 23.87 5.05
N ALA A 26 5.89 24.54 4.70
CA ALA A 26 5.74 25.98 4.88
C ALA A 26 5.60 26.33 6.37
N GLY A 27 6.72 26.34 7.09
CA GLY A 27 6.80 26.58 8.53
C GLY A 27 8.13 26.17 9.16
N VAL A 28 8.90 25.29 8.50
CA VAL A 28 10.29 25.04 8.86
C VAL A 28 11.18 26.14 8.30
N THR A 29 11.05 27.34 8.84
CA THR A 29 12.14 28.32 8.73
C THR A 29 13.31 27.80 9.54
N GLU A 30 14.49 27.83 8.93
CA GLU A 30 15.80 27.54 9.48
C GLU A 30 16.12 28.40 10.71
N ARG A 31 15.45 28.12 11.83
CA ARG A 31 15.73 28.66 13.14
C ARG A 31 16.15 27.51 14.03
N GLN A 32 17.41 27.59 14.44
CA GLN A 32 18.16 26.67 15.30
C GLN A 32 18.83 25.47 14.61
N ALA A 33 19.75 25.77 13.69
CA ALA A 33 21.01 25.04 13.57
C ALA A 33 21.99 25.37 14.74
N ALA A 34 21.46 25.54 15.95
CA ALA A 34 22.22 25.78 17.17
C ALA A 34 21.55 25.02 18.31
N GLY A 35 21.99 23.78 18.53
CA GLY A 35 21.60 23.00 19.71
C GLY A 35 21.21 21.55 19.50
N LEU A 36 21.35 20.96 18.31
CA LEU A 36 21.35 19.50 18.23
C LEU A 36 22.68 18.97 18.76
N PRO A 37 22.68 18.09 19.78
CA PRO A 37 23.91 17.42 20.20
C PRO A 37 24.49 16.69 18.98
N PRO A 38 25.82 16.65 18.82
CA PRO A 38 26.42 15.87 17.75
C PRO A 38 25.93 14.43 17.86
N ALA A 39 25.63 13.80 16.71
CA ALA A 39 25.29 12.39 16.68
C ALA A 39 26.40 11.62 17.41
N GLN A 40 26.04 10.90 18.47
CA GLN A 40 26.99 10.09 19.21
C GLN A 40 27.56 9.04 18.26
N ALA A 41 28.88 8.87 18.28
CA ALA A 41 29.52 7.82 17.50
C ALA A 41 28.98 6.47 17.97
N VAL A 42 28.26 5.78 17.08
CA VAL A 42 27.84 4.40 17.31
C VAL A 42 29.08 3.53 17.16
N THR A 43 29.70 3.16 18.27
CA THR A 43 30.69 2.08 18.27
C THR A 43 29.95 0.79 17.99
N ALA A 44 30.10 0.27 16.76
CA ALA A 44 29.72 -1.08 16.41
C ALA A 44 30.71 -2.04 17.07
N THR A 45 30.44 -2.43 18.32
CA THR A 45 31.07 -3.61 18.91
C THR A 45 30.44 -4.83 18.26
N SER A 46 31.24 -5.62 17.55
CA SER A 46 30.81 -6.94 17.08
C SER A 46 30.41 -7.80 18.28
N LEU A 47 29.17 -8.28 18.27
CA LEU A 47 28.65 -9.26 19.22
C LEU A 47 29.17 -10.66 18.83
N ASP A 48 30.46 -10.94 19.04
CA ASP A 48 31.04 -12.28 18.91
C ASP A 48 30.79 -13.14 20.17
N SER A 49 29.66 -12.94 20.85
CA SER A 49 29.33 -13.68 22.08
C SER A 49 27.85 -14.06 22.07
N ASP A 50 27.57 -15.24 21.53
CA ASP A 50 26.24 -15.85 21.38
C ASP A 50 25.72 -16.48 22.69
N SER A 51 26.26 -16.08 23.86
CA SER A 51 25.77 -16.55 25.15
C SER A 51 24.78 -15.54 25.75
N PRO A 52 23.61 -16.00 26.23
CA PRO A 52 22.62 -15.15 26.90
C PRO A 52 23.23 -14.35 28.06
N GLU A 53 24.22 -14.92 28.75
CA GLU A 53 24.90 -14.28 29.88
C GLU A 53 25.78 -13.09 29.43
N ALA A 54 26.45 -13.19 28.27
CA ALA A 54 27.27 -12.10 27.73
C ALA A 54 26.41 -10.92 27.26
N ILE A 55 25.26 -11.21 26.66
CA ILE A 55 24.28 -10.19 26.25
C ILE A 55 23.68 -9.50 27.48
N ALA A 56 23.34 -10.26 28.52
CA ALA A 56 22.82 -9.70 29.77
C ALA A 56 23.85 -8.80 30.48
N ALA A 57 25.13 -9.20 30.50
CA ALA A 57 26.22 -8.42 31.07
C ALA A 57 26.50 -7.13 30.27
N ALA A 58 26.51 -7.21 28.93
CA ALA A 58 26.67 -6.04 28.08
C ALA A 58 25.50 -5.05 28.23
N THR A 59 24.28 -5.56 28.39
CA THR A 59 23.07 -4.75 28.58
C THR A 59 23.08 -4.05 29.93
N THR A 60 23.47 -4.72 31.01
CA THR A 60 23.60 -4.09 32.35
C THR A 60 24.71 -3.05 32.37
N ALA A 61 25.85 -3.31 31.70
CA ALA A 61 26.93 -2.34 31.57
C ALA A 61 26.51 -1.09 30.75
N ALA A 62 25.77 -1.28 29.65
CA ALA A 62 25.30 -0.17 28.82
C ALA A 62 24.21 0.68 29.49
N LEU A 63 23.36 0.05 30.32
CA LEU A 63 22.28 0.74 31.04
C LEU A 63 22.74 1.34 32.37
N GLY A 64 23.97 1.08 32.83
CA GLY A 64 24.48 1.55 34.11
C GLY A 64 23.72 0.99 35.32
N VAL A 65 22.99 -0.11 35.14
CA VAL A 65 22.19 -0.74 36.20
C VAL A 65 23.09 -1.76 36.89
N ALA A 66 23.48 -1.48 38.14
CA ALA A 66 24.16 -2.46 38.97
C ALA A 66 23.24 -3.69 39.15
N PRO A 67 23.76 -4.93 39.03
CA PRO A 67 22.96 -6.11 39.33
C PRO A 67 22.51 -6.01 40.79
N GLN A 68 21.21 -5.86 41.01
CA GLN A 68 20.66 -6.02 42.34
C GLN A 68 20.90 -7.47 42.74
N ALA A 69 21.78 -7.68 43.71
CA ALA A 69 21.89 -8.95 44.39
C ALA A 69 20.48 -9.38 44.79
N GLY A 70 20.03 -10.53 44.28
CA GLY A 70 18.75 -11.12 44.67
C GLY A 70 18.63 -11.06 46.19
N GLY A 71 17.62 -10.33 46.66
CA GLY A 71 17.46 -9.99 48.07
C GLY A 71 17.55 -11.23 48.96
N ALA A 72 18.30 -11.12 50.05
CA ALA A 72 18.35 -12.11 51.12
C ALA A 72 16.93 -12.51 51.58
N PRO A 73 16.72 -13.75 52.06
CA PRO A 73 15.40 -14.21 52.48
C PRO A 73 14.79 -13.27 53.54
N LEU A 74 13.49 -13.01 53.40
CA LEU A 74 12.66 -12.11 54.22
C LEU A 74 12.78 -12.33 55.74
N SER A 75 13.32 -13.46 56.18
CA SER A 75 13.60 -13.81 57.58
C SER A 75 14.66 -12.92 58.26
N ALA A 76 15.36 -12.05 57.52
CA ALA A 76 16.34 -11.10 58.06
C ALA A 76 15.76 -9.72 58.45
N MET A 77 14.49 -9.43 58.15
CA MET A 77 13.84 -8.20 58.61
C MET A 77 13.34 -8.38 60.04
N GLY A 78 13.99 -7.72 61.00
CA GLY A 78 13.51 -7.65 62.38
C GLY A 78 12.16 -6.92 62.47
N SER A 79 11.31 -7.37 63.40
CA SER A 79 10.00 -6.79 63.75
C SER A 79 10.14 -5.37 64.29
N GLY A 80 10.43 -4.44 63.39
CA GLY A 80 10.74 -3.05 63.67
C GLY A 80 10.99 -2.24 62.40
N ALA A 81 10.85 -2.84 61.21
CA ALA A 81 10.71 -2.10 59.97
C ALA A 81 9.34 -1.39 59.98
N THR A 82 9.31 -0.19 60.55
CA THR A 82 8.26 0.76 60.26
C THR A 82 8.30 0.99 58.74
N THR A 83 7.27 0.55 58.04
CA THR A 83 6.93 1.14 56.74
C THR A 83 6.64 2.60 57.03
N SER A 84 7.67 3.44 56.89
CA SER A 84 7.48 4.86 56.72
C SER A 84 6.66 5.00 55.46
N GLU A 85 5.35 5.11 55.64
CA GLU A 85 4.41 5.44 54.58
C GLU A 85 4.87 6.79 54.06
N ILE A 86 5.64 6.77 52.98
CA ILE A 86 5.86 7.95 52.17
C ILE A 86 4.48 8.18 51.55
N ALA A 87 3.65 8.93 52.27
CA ALA A 87 2.51 9.62 51.71
C ALA A 87 3.07 10.54 50.63
N ALA A 88 3.21 10.00 49.41
CA ALA A 88 3.45 10.79 48.24
C ALA A 88 2.16 11.56 47.98
N THR A 89 1.98 12.68 48.68
CA THR A 89 1.14 13.76 48.18
C THR A 89 1.61 14.04 46.77
N PRO A 90 0.78 13.85 45.73
CA PRO A 90 1.14 14.24 44.38
C PRO A 90 1.08 15.76 44.36
N ALA A 91 2.16 16.40 44.84
CA ALA A 91 2.42 17.78 44.51
C ALA A 91 2.60 17.79 42.99
N GLY A 92 1.58 18.31 42.31
CA GLY A 92 1.47 18.30 40.86
C GLY A 92 2.77 18.76 40.21
N SER A 93 3.45 17.83 39.55
CA SER A 93 4.39 18.20 38.51
C SER A 93 3.52 18.64 37.34
N ALA A 94 3.39 19.96 37.16
CA ALA A 94 2.58 20.58 36.12
C ALA A 94 3.07 20.30 34.67
N GLY A 95 3.76 19.18 34.44
CA GLY A 95 4.31 18.78 33.14
C GLY A 95 4.62 17.29 32.97
N LEU A 96 4.29 16.41 33.92
CA LEU A 96 4.41 14.95 33.73
C LEU A 96 3.02 14.31 33.70
N SER A 97 2.70 13.62 32.60
CA SER A 97 1.49 12.82 32.49
C SER A 97 1.50 11.70 33.53
N ASP A 98 0.41 11.56 34.27
CA ASP A 98 0.23 10.55 35.32
C ASP A 98 -0.48 9.28 34.81
N GLU A 99 -0.49 9.08 33.49
CA GLU A 99 -1.04 7.91 32.80
C GLU A 99 -0.38 6.57 33.19
N GLN A 100 0.79 6.63 33.84
CA GLN A 100 1.48 5.46 34.40
C GLN A 100 1.20 5.23 35.89
N ASN A 101 0.43 6.10 36.55
CA ASN A 101 0.03 5.94 37.95
C ASN A 101 -1.35 5.27 38.03
N PHE A 102 -1.38 3.98 38.39
CA PHE A 102 -2.61 3.19 38.50
C PHE A 102 -3.66 3.77 39.46
N ALA A 103 -3.25 4.44 40.54
CA ALA A 103 -4.18 5.10 41.46
C ALA A 103 -4.82 6.34 40.83
N ALA A 104 -4.06 7.12 40.05
CA ALA A 104 -4.58 8.29 39.35
C ALA A 104 -5.52 7.91 38.20
N VAL A 105 -5.18 6.86 37.46
CA VAL A 105 -6.00 6.35 36.35
C VAL A 105 -7.27 5.69 36.87
N SER A 106 -7.20 4.81 37.88
CA SER A 106 -8.41 4.16 38.44
C SER A 106 -9.39 5.14 39.09
N ALA A 107 -8.93 6.31 39.55
CA ALA A 107 -9.80 7.36 40.06
C ALA A 107 -10.55 8.12 38.96
N ARG A 108 -10.08 8.09 37.71
CA ARG A 108 -10.63 8.84 36.56
C ARG A 108 -11.37 7.95 35.58
N GLU A 109 -10.83 6.77 35.31
CA GLU A 109 -11.37 5.79 34.39
C GLU A 109 -12.06 4.67 35.18
N SER A 110 -13.37 4.80 35.34
CA SER A 110 -14.20 3.76 35.96
C SER A 110 -14.68 2.73 34.94
N ILE A 111 -15.21 1.61 35.42
CA ILE A 111 -15.79 0.56 34.58
C ILE A 111 -16.99 1.10 33.79
N GLU A 112 -17.77 1.99 34.40
CA GLU A 112 -18.93 2.63 33.79
C GLU A 112 -18.52 3.57 32.66
N SER A 113 -17.46 4.40 32.86
CA SER A 113 -16.88 5.25 31.81
C SER A 113 -16.42 4.42 30.61
N ASP A 114 -15.73 3.31 30.85
CA ASP A 114 -15.26 2.43 29.78
C ASP A 114 -16.43 1.76 29.05
N ALA A 115 -17.47 1.32 29.77
CA ALA A 115 -18.67 0.74 29.18
C ALA A 115 -19.41 1.74 28.27
N GLU A 116 -19.52 3.01 28.70
CA GLU A 116 -20.13 4.08 27.90
C GLU A 116 -19.32 4.37 26.63
N ARG A 117 -17.99 4.46 26.75
CA ARG A 117 -17.10 4.63 25.59
C ARG A 117 -17.20 3.46 24.61
N LEU A 118 -17.28 2.23 25.12
CA LEU A 118 -17.46 1.05 24.30
C LEU A 118 -18.84 1.03 23.63
N ALA A 119 -19.88 1.52 24.30
CA ALA A 119 -21.22 1.68 23.73
C ALA A 119 -21.23 2.74 22.62
N GLN A 120 -20.56 3.88 22.82
CA GLN A 120 -20.38 4.91 21.79
C GLN A 120 -19.62 4.35 20.58
N ASN A 121 -18.51 3.66 20.80
CA ASN A 121 -17.74 3.04 19.72
C ASN A 121 -18.58 2.01 18.94
N ARG A 122 -19.40 1.22 19.64
CA ARG A 122 -20.30 0.25 19.00
C ARG A 122 -21.44 0.94 18.25
N ALA A 123 -21.95 2.07 18.74
CA ALA A 123 -22.97 2.86 18.06
C ALA A 123 -22.46 3.48 16.75
N HIS A 124 -21.15 3.76 16.67
CA HIS A 124 -20.49 4.25 15.46
C HIS A 124 -19.93 3.15 14.55
N TYR A 125 -19.90 1.90 15.02
CA TYR A 125 -19.40 0.79 14.23
C TYR A 125 -20.39 0.41 13.13
N GLN A 126 -19.92 0.44 11.88
CA GLN A 126 -20.66 -0.07 10.73
C GLN A 126 -19.84 -1.19 10.07
N MET A 127 -20.44 -2.37 9.98
CA MET A 127 -19.90 -3.47 9.20
C MET A 127 -20.46 -3.38 7.78
N ILE A 128 -19.59 -3.19 6.79
CA ILE A 128 -19.97 -3.23 5.38
C ILE A 128 -19.66 -4.64 4.88
N GLU A 129 -20.71 -5.39 4.60
CA GLU A 129 -20.57 -6.71 3.98
C GLU A 129 -19.99 -6.59 2.56
N PRO A 130 -19.12 -7.51 2.12
CA PRO A 130 -18.64 -7.55 0.75
C PRO A 130 -19.82 -7.67 -0.23
N ALA A 131 -20.11 -6.61 -0.98
CA ALA A 131 -21.07 -6.66 -2.07
C ALA A 131 -20.39 -7.20 -3.34
N ALA A 132 -21.11 -8.00 -4.12
CA ALA A 132 -20.66 -8.38 -5.45
C ALA A 132 -20.44 -7.12 -6.30
N LEU A 133 -19.33 -7.08 -7.02
CA LEU A 133 -19.07 -6.00 -7.98
C LEU A 133 -20.20 -5.96 -9.01
N PRO A 134 -20.74 -4.78 -9.35
CA PRO A 134 -21.73 -4.69 -10.42
C PRO A 134 -21.13 -5.25 -11.72
N PRO A 135 -21.95 -5.91 -12.56
CA PRO A 135 -21.48 -6.30 -13.89
C PRO A 135 -21.01 -5.03 -14.60
N ARG A 136 -19.95 -5.17 -15.42
CA ARG A 136 -19.42 -4.06 -16.20
C ARG A 136 -20.60 -3.45 -16.99
N PRO A 137 -20.94 -2.16 -16.81
CA PRO A 137 -21.95 -1.52 -17.64
C PRO A 137 -21.50 -1.66 -19.08
N ASP A 138 -22.38 -2.09 -19.96
CA ASP A 138 -22.16 -2.53 -21.35
C ASP A 138 -21.20 -1.60 -22.13
N GLY A 139 -19.90 -1.72 -21.85
CA GLY A 139 -18.84 -1.12 -22.61
C GLY A 139 -18.79 -1.94 -23.88
N SER A 140 -19.25 -1.36 -24.97
CA SER A 140 -19.50 -2.00 -26.26
C SER A 140 -18.24 -2.57 -26.97
N GLY A 141 -17.13 -2.73 -26.24
CA GLY A 141 -15.87 -3.26 -26.73
C GLY A 141 -15.62 -4.69 -26.24
N ALA A 142 -14.96 -5.48 -27.07
CA ALA A 142 -14.54 -6.83 -26.76
C ALA A 142 -13.59 -6.85 -25.53
N SER A 143 -13.88 -7.73 -24.58
CA SER A 143 -13.04 -7.87 -23.38
C SER A 143 -11.77 -8.65 -23.69
N ILE A 144 -10.63 -7.96 -23.69
CA ILE A 144 -9.30 -8.58 -23.86
C ILE A 144 -9.00 -9.60 -22.75
N VAL A 145 -9.52 -9.38 -21.54
CA VAL A 145 -9.37 -10.31 -20.40
C VAL A 145 -10.15 -11.59 -20.66
N ALA A 146 -11.42 -11.46 -21.07
CA ALA A 146 -12.23 -12.63 -21.40
C ALA A 146 -11.58 -13.44 -22.53
N TYR A 147 -11.04 -12.76 -23.53
CA TYR A 147 -10.31 -13.39 -24.62
C TYR A 147 -9.00 -14.07 -24.16
N ALA A 148 -8.23 -13.43 -23.29
CA ALA A 148 -7.02 -14.03 -22.70
C ALA A 148 -7.32 -15.31 -21.94
N LEU A 149 -8.44 -15.34 -21.22
CA LEU A 149 -8.86 -16.49 -20.40
C LEU A 149 -9.48 -17.61 -21.23
N ALA A 150 -10.14 -17.30 -22.35
CA ALA A 150 -10.74 -18.27 -23.26
C ALA A 150 -9.72 -18.96 -24.18
N THR A 151 -8.58 -18.31 -24.44
CA THR A 151 -7.51 -18.84 -25.29
C THR A 151 -6.46 -19.60 -24.49
N THR A 152 -5.84 -20.61 -25.10
CA THR A 152 -4.82 -21.47 -24.46
C THR A 152 -3.50 -21.51 -25.20
N ASN A 153 -3.45 -21.06 -26.46
CA ASN A 153 -2.23 -21.01 -27.25
C ASN A 153 -1.22 -20.01 -26.68
N ALA A 154 0.06 -20.28 -26.91
CA ALA A 154 1.15 -19.37 -26.56
C ALA A 154 1.29 -18.27 -27.63
N PRO A 155 1.84 -17.09 -27.27
CA PRO A 155 2.23 -16.09 -28.26
C PRO A 155 3.14 -16.68 -29.34
N GLY A 156 2.87 -16.34 -30.60
CA GLY A 156 3.53 -16.86 -31.80
C GLY A 156 3.06 -18.24 -32.25
N GLN A 157 2.11 -18.89 -31.58
CA GLN A 157 1.54 -20.16 -32.06
C GLN A 157 0.41 -19.91 -33.07
N PRO A 158 0.62 -20.23 -34.36
CA PRO A 158 -0.36 -19.91 -35.41
C PRO A 158 -1.63 -20.76 -35.26
N LEU A 159 -2.77 -20.11 -35.07
CA LEU A 159 -4.09 -20.73 -35.06
C LEU A 159 -4.91 -20.38 -36.30
N TYR A 160 -4.67 -19.21 -36.89
CA TYR A 160 -5.42 -18.68 -38.00
C TYR A 160 -4.54 -18.54 -39.23
N LYS A 161 -5.04 -18.98 -40.38
CA LYS A 161 -4.32 -18.84 -41.65
C LYS A 161 -4.28 -17.37 -42.05
N ARG A 162 -3.08 -16.84 -42.30
CA ARG A 162 -2.84 -15.46 -42.73
C ARG A 162 -2.26 -15.43 -44.14
N ILE A 163 -2.74 -14.48 -44.94
CA ILE A 163 -2.13 -14.13 -46.22
C ILE A 163 -1.40 -12.81 -45.99
N ASN A 164 -0.07 -12.86 -45.91
CA ASN A 164 0.78 -11.76 -45.49
C ASN A 164 1.00 -10.71 -46.59
N LEU A 165 -0.09 -10.18 -47.16
CA LEU A 165 -0.02 -9.15 -48.20
C LEU A 165 0.36 -7.79 -47.60
N GLY A 166 1.62 -7.41 -47.74
CA GLY A 166 2.21 -6.19 -47.16
C GLY A 166 2.93 -6.39 -45.82
N GLY A 167 2.96 -7.62 -45.29
CA GLY A 167 3.81 -8.10 -44.20
C GLY A 167 4.13 -7.12 -43.07
N LYS A 168 5.41 -7.12 -42.66
CA LYS A 168 5.95 -6.36 -41.51
C LYS A 168 5.65 -4.85 -41.56
N ALA A 169 5.75 -4.22 -42.73
CA ALA A 169 5.51 -2.78 -42.87
C ALA A 169 4.03 -2.39 -42.65
N ARG A 170 3.08 -3.29 -42.91
CA ARG A 170 1.67 -3.07 -42.58
C ARG A 170 1.40 -3.25 -41.09
N PHE A 171 2.01 -4.28 -40.50
CA PHE A 171 1.95 -4.56 -39.07
C PHE A 171 2.47 -3.38 -38.25
N GLU A 172 3.70 -2.92 -38.51
CA GLU A 172 4.32 -1.80 -37.78
C GLU A 172 3.47 -0.52 -37.87
N ARG A 173 2.98 -0.17 -39.06
CA ARG A 173 2.11 1.01 -39.25
C ARG A 173 0.75 0.88 -38.57
N SER A 174 0.25 -0.34 -38.39
CA SER A 174 -1.05 -0.57 -37.74
C SER A 174 -0.90 -0.53 -36.22
N CYS A 175 0.15 -1.15 -35.70
CA CYS A 175 0.44 -1.17 -34.26
C CYS A 175 0.83 0.22 -33.73
N ALA A 176 1.57 1.01 -34.51
CA ALA A 176 1.94 2.37 -34.14
C ALA A 176 0.76 3.35 -33.98
N LYS A 177 -0.47 2.95 -34.32
CA LYS A 177 -1.67 3.79 -34.17
C LYS A 177 -2.24 3.81 -32.75
N TYR A 178 -1.84 2.87 -31.90
CA TYR A 178 -2.43 2.69 -30.57
C TYR A 178 -1.42 3.03 -29.48
N GLY A 179 -1.91 3.58 -28.37
CA GLY A 179 -1.08 3.95 -27.22
C GLY A 179 -0.59 2.78 -26.38
N GLY A 180 -0.92 1.54 -26.74
CA GLY A 180 -0.51 0.32 -26.05
C GLY A 180 -1.11 -0.94 -26.67
N ASP A 181 -0.50 -2.09 -26.36
CA ASP A 181 -0.87 -3.39 -26.94
C ASP A 181 -2.27 -3.85 -26.52
N ASP A 182 -2.68 -3.58 -25.28
CA ASP A 182 -4.04 -3.87 -24.79
C ASP A 182 -5.11 -3.18 -25.63
N ARG A 183 -4.88 -1.92 -25.98
CA ARG A 183 -5.80 -1.16 -26.83
C ARG A 183 -5.79 -1.67 -28.28
N ALA A 184 -4.64 -2.08 -28.78
CA ALA A 184 -4.55 -2.71 -30.10
C ALA A 184 -5.35 -4.03 -30.14
N GLN A 185 -5.23 -4.86 -29.10
CA GLN A 185 -5.98 -6.11 -28.98
C GLN A 185 -7.49 -5.87 -28.90
N GLU A 186 -7.95 -4.90 -28.11
CA GLU A 186 -9.37 -4.55 -28.02
C GLU A 186 -9.92 -4.17 -29.39
N VAL A 187 -9.23 -3.27 -30.11
CA VAL A 187 -9.63 -2.84 -31.45
C VAL A 187 -9.56 -3.98 -32.47
N PHE A 188 -8.58 -4.86 -32.35
CA PHE A 188 -8.47 -6.06 -33.18
C PHE A 188 -9.70 -6.95 -33.02
N LEU A 189 -10.09 -7.26 -31.79
CA LEU A 189 -11.28 -8.06 -31.48
C LEU A 189 -12.57 -7.35 -31.96
N ASP A 190 -12.71 -6.05 -31.69
CA ASP A 190 -13.86 -5.24 -32.16
C ASP A 190 -13.96 -5.22 -33.69
N SER A 191 -12.82 -5.29 -34.38
CA SER A 191 -12.77 -5.28 -35.85
C SER A 191 -13.03 -6.64 -36.51
N GLY A 192 -13.30 -7.68 -35.70
CA GLY A 192 -13.58 -9.05 -36.15
C GLY A 192 -12.37 -9.99 -36.15
N GLY A 193 -11.26 -9.59 -35.54
CA GLY A 193 -10.18 -10.51 -35.17
C GLY A 193 -10.68 -11.50 -34.11
N PRO A 194 -10.12 -12.72 -34.02
CA PRO A 194 -9.00 -13.25 -34.80
C PRO A 194 -9.37 -13.90 -36.14
N GLN A 195 -10.66 -14.06 -36.45
CA GLN A 195 -11.11 -14.65 -37.72
C GLN A 195 -10.77 -13.75 -38.92
N ARG A 196 -10.90 -12.43 -38.78
CA ARG A 196 -10.58 -11.45 -39.83
C ARG A 196 -9.63 -10.36 -39.31
N ASP A 197 -8.36 -10.50 -39.66
CA ASP A 197 -7.38 -9.43 -39.46
C ASP A 197 -7.47 -8.38 -40.59
N ARG A 198 -8.38 -7.42 -40.43
CA ARG A 198 -8.60 -6.35 -41.43
C ARG A 198 -7.43 -5.38 -41.51
N TYR A 199 -6.68 -5.21 -40.43
CA TYR A 199 -5.67 -4.17 -40.34
C TYR A 199 -4.24 -4.72 -40.51
N GLY A 200 -4.04 -6.02 -40.42
CA GLY A 200 -2.72 -6.63 -40.49
C GLY A 200 -2.00 -6.54 -39.14
N MET A 201 -2.75 -6.64 -38.03
CA MET A 201 -2.21 -6.56 -36.67
C MET A 201 -1.68 -7.90 -36.15
N ASP A 202 -2.06 -9.02 -36.75
CA ASP A 202 -1.70 -10.39 -36.31
C ASP A 202 -1.17 -11.18 -37.53
N PRO A 203 0.09 -10.93 -37.95
CA PRO A 203 0.68 -11.51 -39.16
C PRO A 203 1.11 -12.97 -38.99
N ASP A 204 1.39 -13.39 -37.77
CA ASP A 204 1.69 -14.77 -37.37
C ASP A 204 0.42 -15.60 -37.14
N GLY A 205 -0.74 -14.96 -36.96
CA GLY A 205 -2.03 -15.62 -36.91
C GLY A 205 -2.26 -16.35 -35.59
N ASP A 206 -1.62 -15.92 -34.51
CA ASP A 206 -1.80 -16.51 -33.18
C ASP A 206 -3.06 -15.97 -32.47
N GLY A 207 -3.72 -14.98 -33.08
CA GLY A 207 -4.91 -14.33 -32.53
C GLY A 207 -4.60 -13.24 -31.50
N PHE A 208 -3.35 -12.84 -31.36
CA PHE A 208 -2.87 -11.76 -30.51
C PHE A 208 -2.32 -10.64 -31.40
N ALA A 209 -2.93 -9.46 -31.27
CA ALA A 209 -2.60 -8.30 -32.07
C ALA A 209 -1.31 -7.65 -31.56
N CYS A 210 -0.49 -7.18 -32.50
CA CYS A 210 0.71 -6.43 -32.20
C CYS A 210 1.66 -7.24 -31.31
N TYR A 211 2.01 -6.70 -30.14
CA TYR A 211 2.89 -7.39 -29.18
C TYR A 211 2.12 -7.85 -27.95
N TRP A 212 0.80 -7.97 -28.05
CA TRP A 212 -0.07 -8.28 -26.92
C TRP A 212 0.20 -9.67 -26.35
N ASP A 213 0.31 -9.74 -25.02
CA ASP A 213 0.61 -10.98 -24.30
C ASP A 213 -0.55 -11.35 -23.35
N PRO A 214 -1.21 -12.50 -23.53
CA PRO A 214 -2.29 -12.95 -22.65
C PRO A 214 -1.79 -13.53 -21.32
N ARG A 215 -0.49 -13.84 -21.19
CA ARG A 215 0.06 -14.57 -20.04
C ARG A 215 -0.16 -13.86 -18.70
N PRO A 216 0.02 -12.53 -18.55
CA PRO A 216 -0.26 -11.82 -17.30
C PRO A 216 -1.71 -12.00 -16.83
N PHE A 217 -2.68 -11.94 -17.75
CA PHE A 217 -4.10 -12.13 -17.43
C PHE A 217 -4.41 -13.58 -17.01
N ARG A 218 -3.77 -14.56 -17.66
CA ARG A 218 -3.90 -15.98 -17.30
C ARG A 218 -3.26 -16.29 -15.94
N ALA A 219 -2.12 -15.66 -15.63
CA ALA A 219 -1.44 -15.80 -14.35
C ALA A 219 -2.27 -15.22 -13.19
N ALA A 220 -2.92 -14.08 -13.40
CA ALA A 220 -3.81 -13.47 -12.40
C ALA A 220 -4.97 -14.41 -11.99
N ARG A 221 -5.52 -15.19 -12.94
CA ARG A 221 -6.52 -16.23 -12.63
C ARG A 221 -5.95 -17.33 -11.72
N ALA A 222 -4.72 -17.76 -11.96
CA ALA A 222 -4.09 -18.82 -11.16
C ALA A 222 -3.71 -18.35 -9.74
N ALA A 223 -3.42 -17.06 -9.58
CA ALA A 223 -3.12 -16.44 -8.29
C ALA A 223 -4.37 -16.07 -7.47
N ALA A 224 -5.55 -16.00 -8.10
CA ALA A 224 -6.78 -15.71 -7.39
C ALA A 224 -7.15 -16.87 -6.45
N PRO A 225 -7.33 -16.63 -5.14
CA PRO A 225 -7.80 -17.67 -4.24
C PRO A 225 -9.15 -18.18 -4.74
N ALA A 226 -9.33 -19.51 -4.74
CA ALA A 226 -10.62 -20.11 -5.06
C ALA A 226 -11.68 -19.46 -4.17
N ALA A 227 -12.69 -18.84 -4.77
CA ALA A 227 -13.81 -18.28 -4.03
C ALA A 227 -14.38 -19.39 -3.13
N ALA A 228 -14.25 -19.22 -1.81
CA ALA A 228 -14.85 -20.14 -0.86
C ALA A 228 -16.36 -20.22 -1.16
N PRO A 229 -16.96 -21.42 -1.19
CA PRO A 229 -18.40 -21.53 -1.43
C PRO A 229 -19.12 -20.69 -0.39
N ALA A 230 -20.03 -19.82 -0.84
CA ALA A 230 -20.91 -19.07 0.04
C ALA A 230 -21.70 -20.08 0.88
N SER A 231 -21.37 -20.17 2.17
CA SER A 231 -22.14 -20.94 3.13
C SER A 231 -23.54 -20.36 3.17
N ALA A 232 -24.52 -21.11 2.66
CA ALA A 232 -25.93 -20.81 2.86
C ALA A 232 -26.21 -20.85 4.37
N GLN A 233 -26.67 -19.73 4.92
CA GLN A 233 -27.40 -19.67 6.19
C GLN A 233 -28.88 -19.48 5.87
#